data_AF-A0A3M2XJV6-F1
#
_entry.id   AF-A0A3M2XJV6-F1
#
_cell.length_a   1.000
_cell.length_b   1.000
_cell.length_c   1.000
_cell.angle_alpha   90.00
_cell.angle_beta   90.00
_cell.angle_gamma   90.00
#
_symmetry.space_group_name_H-M   'P 1'
#
loop_
_entity.id
_entity.type
_entity.pdbx_description
1 polymer ?
#
loop_
_entity_poly.entity_id
_entity_poly.type
_entity_poly.pdbx_seq_one_letter_code
_entity_poly.pdbx_strand_id
1 'polypeptide(L)' 'MQADFWDDKRPAGVDSNVDLQAYQSVIDVFERCCKKFADRPAFSNMGVTLTYAELDRHSAAFTAYLQQHTQLMPGDRIA' A
#
# COMPACT_ATOMS: atom_id res chain seq x y z
N MET A 1 11.18 -12.08 25.82
CA MET A 1 11.79 -13.00 24.83
C MET A 1 12.67 -12.14 23.94
N GLN A 2 13.95 -12.46 23.79
CA GLN A 2 14.87 -11.68 22.96
C GLN A 2 14.65 -12.06 21.48
N ALA A 3 14.80 -11.10 20.57
CA ALA A 3 14.45 -11.27 19.15
C ALA A 3 15.40 -12.22 18.39
N ASP A 4 16.64 -12.32 18.86
CA ASP A 4 17.73 -13.19 18.42
C ASP A 4 17.42 -14.70 18.54
N PHE A 5 16.51 -15.09 19.44
CA PHE A 5 16.05 -16.47 19.60
C PHE A 5 15.52 -17.11 18.29
N TRP A 6 15.09 -16.29 17.33
CA TRP A 6 14.49 -16.74 16.08
C TRP A 6 15.44 -16.76 14.89
N ASP A 7 16.69 -16.32 15.05
CA ASP A 7 17.60 -16.06 13.92
C ASP A 7 17.93 -17.30 13.08
N ASP A 8 17.99 -18.47 13.69
CA ASP A 8 18.23 -19.77 13.05
C ASP A 8 16.94 -20.55 12.71
N LYS A 9 15.77 -20.02 13.11
CA LYS A 9 14.46 -20.68 12.96
C LYS A 9 13.64 -20.13 11.79
N ARG A 10 14.11 -19.09 11.12
CA ARG A 10 13.41 -18.47 9.99
C ARG A 10 13.57 -19.30 8.69
N PRO A 11 12.54 -19.35 7.83
CA PRO A 11 12.66 -19.98 6.51
C PRO A 11 13.76 -19.35 5.66
N ALA A 12 14.35 -20.14 4.76
CA ALA A 12 15.34 -19.62 3.80
C ALA A 12 14.77 -18.45 3.00
N GLY A 13 15.52 -17.33 2.96
CA GLY A 13 15.13 -16.10 2.27
C GLY A 13 14.37 -15.08 3.13
N VAL A 14 14.16 -15.36 4.42
CA VAL A 14 13.61 -14.38 5.37
C VAL A 14 14.74 -13.80 6.21
N ASP A 15 14.99 -12.50 6.05
CA ASP A 15 16.03 -11.81 6.83
C ASP A 15 15.69 -11.78 8.32
N SER A 16 16.72 -11.97 9.15
CA SER A 16 16.59 -11.90 10.61
C SER A 16 16.50 -10.48 11.16
N ASN A 17 16.84 -9.48 10.32
CA ASN A 17 16.74 -8.07 10.65
C ASN A 17 15.78 -7.36 9.68
N VAL A 18 14.97 -6.44 10.21
CA VAL A 18 14.00 -5.67 9.44
C VAL A 18 14.38 -4.19 9.51
N ASP A 19 14.48 -3.55 8.35
CA ASP A 19 14.60 -2.10 8.28
C ASP A 19 13.24 -1.43 8.53
N LEU A 20 13.10 -0.83 9.72
CA LEU A 20 11.90 -0.09 10.11
C LEU A 20 11.77 1.27 9.41
N GLN A 21 12.81 1.73 8.72
CA GLN A 21 12.85 3.01 8.00
C GLN A 21 12.64 2.84 6.48
N ALA A 22 12.45 1.60 6.02
CA ALA A 22 12.30 1.27 4.61
C ALA A 22 11.17 2.05 3.91
N TYR A 23 10.15 2.47 4.68
CA TYR A 23 9.02 3.26 4.21
C TYR A 23 8.67 4.37 5.19
N GLN A 24 8.30 5.54 4.67
CA GLN A 24 8.01 6.72 5.48
C GLN A 24 6.54 6.77 5.95
N SER A 25 5.63 6.10 5.23
CA SER A 25 4.21 6.03 5.56
C SER A 25 3.53 4.89 4.80
N VAL A 26 2.28 4.60 5.14
CA VAL A 26 1.44 3.69 4.35
C VAL A 26 1.24 4.20 2.92
N ILE A 27 1.19 5.52 2.73
CA ILE A 27 1.07 6.14 1.40
C ILE A 27 2.32 5.84 0.56
N ASP A 28 3.51 5.96 1.14
CA ASP A 28 4.78 5.64 0.47
C ASP A 28 4.85 4.16 0.05
N VAL A 29 4.37 3.24 0.89
CA VAL A 29 4.23 1.81 0.51
C VAL A 29 3.30 1.66 -0.69
N PHE A 30 2.14 2.33 -0.67
CA PHE A 30 1.14 2.25 -1.72
C PHE A 30 1.66 2.78 -3.07
N GLU A 31 2.23 3.98 -3.09
CA GLU A 31 2.76 4.62 -4.30
C GLU A 31 3.89 3.79 -4.94
N ARG A 32 4.83 3.30 -4.11
CA ARG A 32 5.92 2.43 -4.59
C ARG A 32 5.39 1.14 -5.20
N CYS A 33 4.40 0.50 -4.57
CA CYS A 33 3.79 -0.72 -5.10
C CYS A 33 3.09 -0.44 -6.43
N CYS A 34 2.30 0.63 -6.50
CA CYS A 34 1.57 0.99 -7.71
C CYS A 34 2.51 1.25 -8.88
N LYS A 35 3.61 1.96 -8.65
CA LYS A 35 4.63 2.21 -9.67
C LYS A 35 5.39 0.95 -10.08
N LYS A 36 5.85 0.15 -9.10
CA LYS A 36 6.69 -1.04 -9.36
C LYS A 36 5.95 -2.16 -10.07
N PHE A 37 4.65 -2.29 -9.82
CA PHE A 37 3.83 -3.39 -10.32
C PHE A 37 2.67 -2.92 -11.20
N ALA A 38 2.80 -1.75 -11.83
CA ALA A 38 1.77 -1.04 -12.58
C ALA A 38 0.90 -1.96 -13.46
N ASP A 39 1.53 -2.83 -14.26
CA ASP A 39 0.83 -3.70 -15.22
C ASP A 39 0.27 -5.00 -14.62
N ARG A 40 0.49 -5.24 -13.32
CA ARG A 40 0.01 -6.46 -12.63
C ARG A 40 -1.41 -6.25 -12.08
N PRO A 41 -2.22 -7.32 -12.00
CA PRO A 41 -3.47 -7.30 -11.25
C PRO A 41 -3.24 -6.94 -9.78
N ALA A 42 -4.00 -5.97 -9.27
CA ALA A 42 -4.04 -5.59 -7.85
C ALA A 42 -5.26 -6.18 -7.15
N PHE A 43 -6.43 -6.13 -7.80
CA PHE A 43 -7.70 -6.65 -7.27
C PHE A 43 -8.51 -7.32 -8.36
N SER A 44 -9.24 -8.39 -8.01
CA SER A 44 -10.17 -9.06 -8.91
C SER A 44 -11.45 -9.45 -8.17
N ASN A 45 -12.61 -9.14 -8.74
CA ASN A 45 -13.91 -9.52 -8.21
C ASN A 45 -14.95 -9.63 -9.33
N MET A 46 -15.79 -10.68 -9.31
CA MET A 46 -16.90 -10.89 -10.26
C MET A 46 -16.56 -10.61 -11.74
N GLY A 47 -15.42 -11.12 -12.21
CA GLY A 47 -14.99 -10.97 -13.61
C GLY A 47 -14.36 -9.61 -13.96
N VAL A 48 -14.23 -8.70 -13.00
CA VAL A 48 -13.52 -7.43 -13.16
C VAL A 48 -12.18 -7.52 -12.44
N THR A 49 -11.12 -7.06 -13.10
CA THR A 49 -9.77 -6.96 -12.54
C THR A 49 -9.27 -5.53 -12.69
N LEU A 50 -8.75 -4.98 -11.61
CA LEU A 50 -8.01 -3.73 -11.61
C LEU A 50 -6.53 -4.02 -11.53
N THR A 51 -5.76 -3.38 -12.40
CA THR A 51 -4.30 -3.30 -12.30
C THR A 51 -3.86 -2.30 -11.22
N TYR A 52 -2.61 -2.38 -10.81
CA TYR A 52 -2.02 -1.39 -9.90
C TYR A 52 -2.05 0.03 -10.49
N ALA A 53 -1.84 0.20 -11.80
CA ALA A 53 -1.94 1.50 -12.46
C ALA A 53 -3.37 2.07 -12.44
N GLU A 54 -4.38 1.22 -12.64
CA GLU A 54 -5.78 1.65 -12.57
C GLU A 54 -6.18 2.01 -11.15
N LEU A 55 -5.72 1.23 -10.16
CA LEU A 55 -5.96 1.51 -8.75
C LEU A 55 -5.41 2.88 -8.33
N ASP A 56 -4.17 3.21 -8.73
CA ASP A 56 -3.55 4.52 -8.47
C ASP A 56 -4.36 5.66 -9.08
N ARG A 57 -4.70 5.53 -10.37
CA ARG A 57 -5.52 6.52 -11.09
C ARG A 57 -6.88 6.74 -10.42
N HIS A 58 -7.56 5.66 -10.01
CA HIS A 58 -8.88 5.75 -9.38
C HIS A 58 -8.80 6.33 -7.96
N SER A 59 -7.76 5.99 -7.21
CA SER A 59 -7.51 6.59 -5.88
C SER A 59 -7.27 8.09 -5.98
N ALA A 60 -6.45 8.53 -6.95
CA ALA A 60 -6.20 9.96 -7.20
C ALA A 60 -7.48 10.70 -7.61
N ALA A 61 -8.28 10.11 -8.50
CA ALA A 61 -9.56 10.70 -8.91
C ALA A 61 -10.55 10.82 -7.75
N PHE A 62 -10.65 9.79 -6.90
CA PHE A 62 -11.47 9.83 -5.69
C PHE A 62 -11.01 10.93 -4.73
N THR A 63 -9.69 11.04 -4.51
CA THR A 63 -9.11 12.07 -3.64
C THR A 63 -9.38 13.48 -4.16
N ALA A 64 -9.23 13.70 -5.48
CA ALA A 64 -9.56 14.97 -6.11
C ALA A 64 -11.05 15.34 -5.91
N TYR A 65 -11.95 14.36 -6.01
CA TYR A 65 -13.36 14.58 -5.71
C TYR A 65 -13.57 15.00 -4.26
N LEU A 66 -12.99 14.30 -3.29
CA LEU A 66 -13.10 14.65 -1.87
C LEU A 66 -12.62 16.10 -1.62
N GLN A 67 -11.48 16.48 -2.21
CA GLN A 67 -10.90 17.81 -2.00
C GLN A 67 -11.68 18.95 -2.67
N GLN A 68 -12.29 18.69 -3.82
CA GLN A 68 -12.91 19.75 -4.64
C GLN A 68 -14.42 19.84 -4.49
N HIS A 69 -15.09 18.75 -4.14
CA HIS A 69 -16.55 18.64 -4.17
C HIS A 69 -17.15 18.35 -2.80
N THR A 70 -16.35 18.40 -1.74
CA THR A 70 -16.81 18.27 -0.36
C THR A 70 -16.18 19.37 0.50
N GLN A 71 -16.58 19.43 1.78
CA GLN A 71 -15.99 20.33 2.77
C GLN A 71 -15.04 19.59 3.73
N LEU A 72 -14.64 18.36 3.37
CA LEU A 72 -13.74 17.54 4.19
C LEU A 72 -12.35 18.16 4.26
N MET A 73 -11.78 18.10 5.46
CA MET A 73 -10.45 18.59 5.79
C MET A 73 -9.53 17.41 6.18
N PRO A 74 -8.20 17.56 6.07
CA PRO A 74 -7.27 16.56 6.57
C PRO A 74 -7.55 16.22 8.05
N GLY A 75 -7.76 14.93 8.33
CA GLY A 75 -8.13 14.43 9.66
C GLY A 75 -9.61 14.09 9.81
N ASP A 76 -10.46 14.51 8.89
CA ASP A 76 -11.87 14.10 8.89
C ASP A 76 -12.02 12.61 8.59
N ARG A 77 -13.03 11.99 9.20
CA ARG A 77 -13.33 10.56 9.07
C ARG A 77 -14.30 10.32 7.92
N ILE A 78 -14.04 9.29 7.14
CA ILE A 78 -14.89 8.83 6.03
C ILE A 78 -15.40 7.43 6.40
N ALA A 79 -16.70 7.19 6.23
CA ALA A 79 -17.37 5.92 6.56
C ALA A 79 -17.30 4.91 5.41
#